data_AF-A0A5N7AQJ5-F1
#
_entry.id   AF-A0A5N7AQJ5-F1
#
_cell.length_a   1.000
_cell.length_b   1.000
_cell.length_c   1.000
_cell.angle_alpha   90.00
_cell.angle_beta   90.00
_cell.angle_gamma   90.00
#
_symmetry.space_group_name_H-M   'P 1'
#
loop_
_entity.id
_entity.type
_entity.pdbx_description
1 polymer ?
#
loop_
_entity_poly.entity_id
_entity_poly.type
_entity_poly.pdbx_seq_one_letter_code
_entity_poly.pdbx_strand_id
1 'polypeptide(L)'
;MKFLLPTLLLTTLAAATPTPRQDSLLWPYETYRYWVQTGDWKLDPQDQLLVVKNGNPAEETTSIVTFSVPTTAEGHKCKLLFDLWDRDVSTGSKQADVFTATKPTGASASDANAESASLQSVSKQVAEVIVQSRDEHVGRISVSAPGTADWVLAYQGYPEFDCPAGQVVGFEFVGVNDEVAIRWDIGVTGPRVQVL
;
A
#
# COMPACT_ATOMS: atom_id res chain seq x y z
N MET A 1 -21.23 12.73 -78.57
CA MET A 1 -20.23 13.18 -77.56
C MET A 1 -20.68 12.67 -76.20
N LYS A 2 -19.92 11.77 -75.58
CA LYS A 2 -20.24 11.15 -74.28
C LYS A 2 -19.30 11.76 -73.25
N PHE A 3 -19.80 12.65 -72.40
CA PHE A 3 -19.01 13.28 -71.34
C PHE A 3 -18.94 12.31 -70.14
N LEU A 4 -17.73 11.86 -69.80
CA LEU A 4 -17.45 11.18 -68.54
C LEU A 4 -17.14 12.24 -67.47
N LEU A 5 -17.89 12.25 -66.36
CA LEU A 5 -17.55 12.99 -65.15
C LEU A 5 -16.64 12.12 -64.25
N PRO A 6 -15.58 12.67 -63.65
CA PRO A 6 -14.76 11.95 -62.67
C PRO A 6 -15.38 12.09 -61.27
N THR A 7 -15.64 10.95 -60.62
CA THR A 7 -16.07 10.88 -59.23
C THR A 7 -14.84 11.01 -58.33
N LEU A 8 -14.71 12.12 -57.59
CA LEU A 8 -13.70 12.26 -56.54
C LEU A 8 -14.17 11.52 -55.28
N LEU A 9 -13.45 10.46 -54.88
CA LEU A 9 -13.56 9.88 -53.54
C LEU A 9 -12.74 10.73 -52.56
N LEU A 10 -13.41 11.38 -51.60
CA LEU A 10 -12.76 11.93 -50.41
C LEU A 10 -12.50 10.80 -49.41
N THR A 11 -11.23 10.48 -49.18
CA THR A 11 -10.79 9.61 -48.09
C THR A 11 -10.67 10.43 -46.81
N THR A 12 -11.61 10.26 -45.88
CA THR A 12 -11.50 10.80 -44.52
C THR A 12 -10.48 9.99 -43.74
N LEU A 13 -9.29 10.56 -43.49
CA LEU A 13 -8.35 10.01 -42.50
C LEU A 13 -8.91 10.28 -41.10
N ALA A 14 -9.41 9.25 -40.42
CA ALA A 14 -9.66 9.29 -39.00
C ALA A 14 -8.30 9.34 -38.27
N ALA A 15 -7.96 10.49 -37.69
CA ALA A 15 -6.81 10.60 -36.80
C ALA A 15 -7.14 9.78 -35.53
N ALA A 16 -6.40 8.69 -35.31
CA ALA A 16 -6.49 7.96 -34.05
C ALA A 16 -5.97 8.88 -32.93
N THR A 17 -6.88 9.33 -32.06
CA THR A 17 -6.48 10.00 -30.82
C THR A 17 -5.71 8.98 -29.97
N PRO A 18 -4.49 9.28 -29.53
CA PRO A 18 -3.76 8.38 -28.64
C PRO A 18 -4.58 8.19 -27.37
N THR A 19 -4.98 6.95 -27.10
CA THR A 19 -5.61 6.57 -25.84
C THR A 19 -4.62 6.94 -24.74
N PRO A 20 -4.99 7.78 -23.75
CA PRO A 20 -4.11 8.02 -22.62
C PRO A 20 -3.77 6.67 -22.00
N ARG A 21 -2.48 6.39 -21.84
CA ARG A 21 -2.01 5.19 -21.14
C ARG A 21 -2.62 5.25 -19.75
N GLN A 22 -3.61 4.40 -19.47
CA GLN A 22 -4.08 4.24 -18.10
C GLN A 22 -2.88 3.74 -17.31
N ASP A 23 -2.37 4.57 -16.40
CA ASP A 23 -1.35 4.13 -15.47
C ASP A 23 -2.03 3.13 -14.54
N SER A 24 -1.81 1.85 -14.81
CA SER A 24 -2.37 0.78 -14.00
C SER A 24 -1.65 0.63 -12.67
N LEU A 25 -0.56 1.37 -12.45
CA LEU A 25 0.22 1.33 -11.24
C LEU A 25 -0.17 2.48 -10.30
N LEU A 26 -0.73 2.12 -9.16
CA LEU A 26 -1.03 3.03 -8.07
C LEU A 26 0.20 3.15 -7.17
N TRP A 27 0.65 4.39 -7.02
CA TRP A 27 1.70 4.77 -6.10
C TRP A 27 1.14 4.99 -4.69
N PRO A 28 1.98 4.87 -3.64
CA PRO A 28 1.57 5.19 -2.28
C PRO A 28 0.89 6.57 -2.19
N TYR A 29 -0.28 6.60 -1.56
CA TYR A 29 -0.97 7.84 -1.21
C TYR A 29 -0.36 8.46 0.05
N GLU A 30 -0.20 7.66 1.10
CA GLU A 30 0.48 8.02 2.34
C GLU A 30 1.29 6.82 2.84
N THR A 31 2.49 7.08 3.38
CA THR A 31 3.32 6.08 4.08
C THR A 31 3.58 6.55 5.49
N TYR A 32 3.36 5.67 6.46
CA TYR A 32 3.56 5.91 7.88
C TYR A 32 4.60 4.95 8.43
N ARG A 33 5.48 5.45 9.28
CA ARG A 33 6.25 4.60 10.20
C ARG A 33 5.57 4.62 11.56
N TYR A 34 5.42 3.44 12.16
CA TYR A 34 4.74 3.24 13.43
C TYR A 34 5.70 2.56 14.42
N TRP A 35 5.88 3.13 15.62
CA TRP A 35 6.71 2.58 16.69
C TRP A 35 5.89 1.61 17.53
N VAL A 36 6.32 0.35 17.57
CA VAL A 36 5.54 -0.75 18.16
C VAL A 36 5.32 -0.54 19.66
N GLN A 37 6.35 -0.09 20.39
CA GLN A 37 6.26 0.07 21.85
C GLN A 37 5.40 1.28 22.27
N THR A 38 5.59 2.43 21.63
CA THR A 38 4.95 3.68 22.07
C THR A 38 3.60 3.92 21.38
N GLY A 39 3.39 3.31 20.22
CA GLY A 39 2.27 3.62 19.34
C GLY A 39 2.40 4.96 18.61
N ASP A 40 3.55 5.63 18.76
CA ASP A 40 3.83 6.86 18.02
C ASP A 40 3.98 6.54 16.53
N TRP A 41 3.70 7.53 15.70
CA TRP A 41 3.86 7.39 14.26
C TRP A 41 4.38 8.68 13.64
N LYS A 42 4.93 8.51 12.43
CA LYS A 42 5.40 9.62 11.60
C LYS A 42 4.93 9.41 10.17
N LEU A 43 4.25 10.41 9.61
CA LEU A 43 3.90 10.47 8.20
C LEU A 43 5.15 10.83 7.38
N ASP A 44 5.30 10.12 6.27
CA ASP A 44 6.35 10.31 5.26
C ASP A 44 7.78 10.48 5.81
N PRO A 45 8.31 9.50 6.57
CA PRO A 45 9.66 9.57 7.11
C PRO A 45 10.69 9.18 6.05
N GLN A 46 10.91 10.07 5.10
CA GLN A 46 11.90 9.95 4.02
C GLN A 46 13.29 9.60 4.56
N ASP A 47 14.01 8.75 3.82
CA ASP A 47 15.38 8.29 4.12
C ASP A 47 15.56 7.56 5.48
N GLN A 48 14.49 7.05 6.09
CA GLN A 48 14.54 6.30 7.35
C GLN A 48 14.28 4.81 7.15
N LEU A 49 14.76 3.95 8.06
CA LEU A 49 14.24 2.59 8.17
C LEU A 49 12.75 2.63 8.47
N LEU A 50 11.98 1.78 7.80
CA LEU A 50 10.52 1.78 7.83
C LEU A 50 9.99 0.57 8.60
N VAL A 51 10.56 -0.61 8.34
CA VAL A 51 10.29 -1.82 9.12
C VAL A 51 11.54 -2.19 9.88
N VAL A 52 11.45 -2.24 11.21
CA VAL A 52 12.56 -2.60 12.09
C VAL A 52 12.06 -3.63 13.10
N LYS A 53 12.73 -4.78 13.15
CA LYS A 53 12.55 -5.79 14.19
C LYS A 53 13.90 -6.29 14.63
N ASN A 54 14.35 -5.88 15.81
CA ASN A 54 15.72 -6.14 16.28
C ASN A 54 15.79 -6.59 17.74
N GLY A 55 14.64 -6.87 18.38
CA GLY A 55 14.60 -7.26 19.79
C GLY A 55 14.82 -6.12 20.77
N ASN A 56 15.00 -4.88 20.30
CA ASN A 56 14.98 -3.67 21.13
C ASN A 56 13.63 -2.96 20.95
N PRO A 57 12.66 -3.12 21.88
CA PRO A 57 11.30 -2.61 21.72
C PRO A 57 11.21 -1.11 21.41
N ALA A 58 12.16 -0.31 21.89
CA ALA A 58 12.20 1.14 21.66
C ALA A 58 12.49 1.52 20.20
N GLU A 59 13.06 0.61 19.41
CA GLU A 59 13.44 0.83 18.02
C GLU A 59 12.57 0.07 17.02
N GLU A 60 11.78 -0.90 17.50
CA GLU A 60 10.95 -1.72 16.61
C GLU A 60 9.84 -0.88 15.97
N THR A 61 9.79 -0.91 14.64
CA THR A 61 8.80 -0.19 13.85
C THR A 61 8.16 -1.07 12.79
N THR A 62 6.91 -0.76 12.48
CA THR A 62 6.22 -1.24 11.29
C THR A 62 5.91 -0.08 10.37
N SER A 63 5.44 -0.39 9.16
CA SER A 63 5.07 0.66 8.22
C SER A 63 3.73 0.39 7.57
N ILE A 64 2.90 1.41 7.53
CA ILE A 64 1.57 1.38 6.91
C ILE A 64 1.64 2.19 5.63
N VAL A 65 1.24 1.58 4.51
CA VAL A 65 1.19 2.22 3.19
C VAL A 65 -0.23 2.17 2.67
N THR A 66 -0.74 3.32 2.23
CA THR A 66 -2.09 3.46 1.70
C THR A 66 -2.09 3.74 0.21
N PHE A 67 -3.18 3.38 -0.46
CA PHE A 67 -3.37 3.58 -1.90
C PHE A 67 -4.79 4.08 -2.15
N SER A 68 -4.91 5.18 -2.89
CA SER A 68 -6.21 5.66 -3.38
C SER A 68 -6.57 4.90 -4.65
N VAL A 69 -7.56 4.01 -4.58
CA VAL A 69 -8.00 3.21 -5.72
C VAL A 69 -9.03 4.01 -6.52
N PRO A 70 -8.78 4.31 -7.81
CA PRO A 70 -9.70 5.13 -8.60
C PRO A 70 -11.02 4.39 -8.84
N THR A 71 -12.11 5.15 -9.01
CA THR A 71 -13.43 4.58 -9.36
C THR A 71 -13.40 3.80 -10.67
N THR A 72 -12.47 4.12 -11.57
CA THR A 72 -12.27 3.40 -12.84
C THR A 72 -11.74 1.97 -12.67
N ALA A 73 -11.31 1.59 -11.46
CA ALA A 73 -10.90 0.21 -11.15
C ALA A 73 -12.09 -0.70 -10.80
N GLU A 74 -13.33 -0.21 -10.89
CA GLU A 74 -14.53 -0.99 -10.60
C GLU A 74 -14.56 -2.27 -11.46
N GLY A 75 -14.80 -3.41 -10.81
CA GLY A 75 -14.82 -4.73 -11.47
C GLY A 75 -13.46 -5.30 -11.87
N HIS A 76 -12.35 -4.61 -11.57
CA HIS A 76 -10.99 -5.09 -11.85
C HIS A 76 -10.37 -5.77 -10.64
N LYS A 77 -9.32 -6.56 -10.90
CA LYS A 77 -8.45 -7.08 -9.83
C LYS A 77 -7.31 -6.11 -9.57
N CYS A 78 -6.85 -6.08 -8.34
CA CYS A 78 -5.70 -5.32 -7.88
C CYS A 78 -4.63 -6.31 -7.42
N LYS A 79 -3.36 -5.96 -7.58
CA LYS A 79 -2.23 -6.78 -7.13
C LYS A 79 -1.29 -5.96 -6.28
N LEU A 80 -1.01 -6.43 -5.07
CA LEU A 80 0.00 -5.81 -4.22
C LEU A 80 1.40 -6.25 -4.67
N LEU A 81 2.22 -5.26 -5.01
CA LEU A 81 3.62 -5.40 -5.40
C LEU A 81 4.49 -4.77 -4.32
N PHE A 82 5.74 -5.22 -4.23
CA PHE A 82 6.75 -4.60 -3.38
C PHE A 82 8.10 -4.72 -4.08
N ASP A 83 8.70 -3.61 -4.47
CA ASP A 83 9.95 -3.61 -5.24
C ASP A 83 11.02 -2.77 -4.55
N LEU A 84 12.25 -3.28 -4.45
CA LEU A 84 13.39 -2.52 -3.94
C LEU A 84 14.46 -2.35 -5.02
N TRP A 85 15.22 -1.25 -4.94
CA TRP A 85 16.40 -1.00 -5.75
C TRP A 85 17.69 -1.30 -4.98
N ASP A 86 18.84 -1.25 -5.68
CA ASP A 86 20.16 -1.49 -5.09
C ASP A 86 20.48 -0.57 -3.91
N ARG A 87 19.93 0.66 -3.92
CA ARG A 87 20.15 1.67 -2.87
C ARG A 87 19.24 1.49 -1.66
N ASP A 88 18.24 0.63 -1.73
CA ASP A 88 17.30 0.38 -0.64
C ASP A 88 17.90 -0.57 0.41
N VAL A 89 17.23 -0.76 1.54
CA VAL A 89 17.72 -1.62 2.62
C VAL A 89 16.79 -2.81 2.78
N SER A 90 17.36 -4.01 2.79
CA SER A 90 16.70 -5.23 3.28
C SER A 90 17.73 -6.17 3.89
N THR A 91 17.74 -6.27 5.21
CA THR A 91 18.71 -7.07 5.99
C THR A 91 18.04 -8.06 6.94
N GLY A 92 18.85 -8.94 7.54
CA GLY A 92 18.39 -9.99 8.45
C GLY A 92 17.62 -11.10 7.74
N SER A 93 16.44 -11.45 8.27
CA SER A 93 15.55 -12.45 7.67
C SER A 93 14.97 -12.02 6.32
N LYS A 94 14.96 -10.70 6.05
CA LYS A 94 14.38 -10.06 4.86
C LYS A 94 12.91 -10.39 4.65
N GLN A 95 12.19 -10.73 5.71
CA GLN A 95 10.78 -11.11 5.62
C GLN A 95 9.90 -10.11 6.35
N ALA A 96 8.74 -9.83 5.75
CA ALA A 96 7.68 -9.06 6.36
C ALA A 96 6.34 -9.79 6.26
N ASP A 97 5.61 -9.87 7.37
CA ASP A 97 4.20 -10.18 7.36
C ASP A 97 3.44 -8.96 6.85
N VAL A 98 2.42 -9.21 6.05
CA VAL A 98 1.58 -8.19 5.42
C VAL A 98 0.19 -8.30 6.01
N PHE A 99 -0.30 -7.21 6.57
CA PHE A 99 -1.65 -7.11 7.09
C PHE A 99 -2.45 -6.08 6.28
N THR A 100 -3.76 -6.27 6.14
CA THR A 100 -4.62 -5.12 5.85
C THR A 100 -4.53 -4.13 7.01
N ALA A 101 -4.64 -2.85 6.70
CA ALA A 101 -4.51 -1.80 7.69
C ALA A 101 -5.52 -0.69 7.47
N THR A 102 -6.07 -0.20 8.57
CA THR A 102 -6.77 1.09 8.61
C THR A 102 -5.76 2.19 8.86
N LYS A 103 -5.97 3.37 8.25
CA LYS A 103 -5.06 4.52 8.39
C LYS A 103 -4.83 4.86 9.87
N PRO A 104 -3.59 5.15 10.32
CA PRO A 104 -3.38 5.72 11.64
C PRO A 104 -3.99 7.13 11.72
N THR A 105 -5.11 7.26 12.43
CA THR A 105 -5.88 8.49 12.69
C THR A 105 -5.35 9.32 13.87
N GLY A 106 -4.10 9.12 14.30
CA GLY A 106 -3.47 10.08 15.23
C GLY A 106 -3.93 10.04 16.68
N ALA A 107 -4.64 9.00 17.12
CA ALA A 107 -4.99 8.86 18.52
C ALA A 107 -3.78 8.44 19.36
N SER A 108 -3.23 9.37 20.14
CA SER A 108 -2.32 9.04 21.23
C SER A 108 -3.11 8.37 22.35
N ALA A 109 -2.69 7.17 22.76
CA ALA A 109 -3.14 6.52 23.99
C ALA A 109 -2.51 7.21 25.20
N SER A 110 -2.81 8.49 25.40
CA SER A 110 -2.43 9.24 26.58
C SER A 110 -3.69 9.86 27.16
N ASP A 111 -4.57 9.01 27.71
CA ASP A 111 -5.56 9.33 28.76
C ASP A 111 -6.37 8.10 29.20
N ALA A 112 -5.77 6.90 29.20
CA ALA A 112 -6.41 5.68 29.74
C ALA A 112 -5.92 5.34 31.15
N ASN A 113 -5.93 6.32 32.05
CA ASN A 113 -6.00 6.09 33.49
C ASN A 113 -7.44 6.32 33.95
N ALA A 114 -8.34 5.43 33.53
CA ALA A 114 -9.63 5.26 34.18
C ALA A 114 -10.07 3.81 33.98
N GLU A 115 -10.33 3.17 35.11
CA GLU A 115 -10.86 1.83 35.26
C GLU A 115 -11.97 1.51 34.24
N SER A 116 -11.91 0.29 33.68
CA SER A 116 -13.09 -0.48 33.25
C SER A 116 -14.25 0.34 32.67
N ALA A 117 -14.04 1.03 31.55
CA ALA A 117 -15.13 1.61 30.78
C ALA A 117 -15.49 0.64 29.64
N SER A 118 -16.66 0.03 29.78
CA SER A 118 -17.30 -0.85 28.82
C SER A 118 -17.42 -0.18 27.44
N LEU A 119 -17.01 -0.90 26.41
CA LEU A 119 -17.01 -0.57 24.97
C LEU A 119 -18.41 -0.26 24.37
N GLN A 120 -19.43 0.04 25.18
CA GLN A 120 -20.81 0.20 24.75
C GLN A 120 -21.28 1.66 24.61
N SER A 121 -20.41 2.66 24.79
CA SER A 121 -20.82 4.07 24.74
C SER A 121 -19.88 5.00 23.96
N VAL A 122 -19.17 4.48 22.96
CA VAL A 122 -18.48 5.34 21.98
C VAL A 122 -19.38 5.53 20.77
N SER A 123 -19.92 6.75 20.65
CA SER A 123 -20.70 7.22 19.51
C SER A 123 -19.92 7.02 18.21
N LYS A 124 -20.65 6.83 17.10
CA LYS A 124 -20.15 6.48 15.75
C LYS A 124 -18.99 7.34 15.22
N GLN A 125 -18.71 8.50 15.83
CA GLN A 125 -17.58 9.40 15.52
C GLN A 125 -16.30 9.14 16.32
N VAL A 126 -16.35 8.42 17.44
CA VAL A 126 -15.15 8.02 18.22
C VAL A 126 -14.61 6.66 17.76
N ALA A 127 -15.42 5.86 17.04
CA ALA A 127 -14.95 4.63 16.40
C ALA A 127 -13.96 4.89 15.24
N GLU A 128 -13.94 6.10 14.65
CA GLU A 128 -12.89 6.53 13.69
C GLU A 128 -11.55 6.87 14.38
N VAL A 129 -11.54 7.00 15.71
CA VAL A 129 -10.40 7.46 16.50
C VAL A 129 -9.57 6.29 17.04
N ILE A 130 -10.01 5.04 16.88
CA ILE A 130 -9.21 3.86 17.28
C ILE A 130 -8.54 3.28 16.04
N VAL A 131 -7.26 3.58 15.89
CA VAL A 131 -6.39 2.99 14.87
C VAL A 131 -6.21 1.50 15.15
N GLN A 132 -6.80 0.64 14.33
CA GLN A 132 -6.35 -0.75 14.25
C GLN A 132 -5.21 -0.84 13.23
N SER A 133 -3.99 -0.77 13.75
CA SER A 133 -2.82 -1.33 13.09
C SER A 133 -2.96 -2.85 13.11
N ARG A 134 -2.80 -3.49 11.94
CA ARG A 134 -2.98 -4.94 11.67
C ARG A 134 -4.41 -5.47 11.87
N ASP A 135 -5.22 -5.35 10.82
CA ASP A 135 -6.56 -5.94 10.78
C ASP A 135 -6.48 -7.44 10.40
N GLU A 136 -6.34 -7.76 9.11
CA GLU A 136 -6.26 -9.14 8.65
C GLU A 136 -4.86 -9.50 8.14
N HIS A 137 -4.30 -10.64 8.58
CA HIS A 137 -3.03 -11.15 8.07
C HIS A 137 -3.23 -11.78 6.69
N VAL A 138 -2.70 -11.12 5.64
CA VAL A 138 -2.93 -11.51 4.24
C VAL A 138 -1.77 -12.28 3.63
N GLY A 139 -0.61 -12.29 4.27
CA GLY A 139 0.50 -13.16 3.87
C GLY A 139 1.85 -12.69 4.36
N ARG A 140 2.90 -13.30 3.80
CA ARG A 140 4.29 -13.02 4.10
C ARG A 140 5.07 -12.85 2.82
N ILE A 141 5.89 -11.81 2.77
CA ILE A 141 6.78 -11.54 1.65
C ILE A 141 8.25 -11.69 2.06
N SER A 142 9.07 -12.15 1.11
CA SER A 142 10.53 -12.10 1.17
C SER A 142 11.00 -10.93 0.30
N VAL A 143 11.57 -9.92 0.93
CA VAL A 143 11.91 -8.64 0.32
C VAL A 143 13.40 -8.63 -0.05
N SER A 144 13.71 -8.90 -1.31
CA SER A 144 15.09 -8.80 -1.81
C SER A 144 15.40 -7.37 -2.25
N ALA A 145 16.62 -6.89 -1.97
CA ALA A 145 17.15 -5.64 -2.50
C ALA A 145 18.41 -5.94 -3.33
N PRO A 146 18.42 -5.67 -4.65
CA PRO A 146 17.29 -5.23 -5.47
C PRO A 146 16.29 -6.36 -5.76
N GLY A 147 15.11 -6.00 -6.27
CA GLY A 147 14.16 -6.94 -6.87
C GLY A 147 12.73 -6.77 -6.39
N THR A 148 11.84 -7.54 -7.01
CA THR A 148 10.46 -7.70 -6.57
C THR A 148 10.41 -8.71 -5.44
N ALA A 149 9.64 -8.42 -4.40
CA ALA A 149 9.44 -9.32 -3.29
C ALA A 149 8.63 -10.56 -3.72
N ASP A 150 9.01 -11.72 -3.19
CA ASP A 150 8.30 -12.98 -3.39
C ASP A 150 7.27 -13.19 -2.28
N TRP A 151 6.07 -13.62 -2.62
CA TRP A 151 5.08 -14.06 -1.63
C TRP A 151 5.44 -15.47 -1.16
N VAL A 152 5.91 -15.57 0.08
CA VAL A 152 6.27 -16.83 0.75
C VAL A 152 5.01 -17.54 1.26
N LEU A 153 4.07 -16.76 1.78
CA LEU A 153 2.76 -17.22 2.23
C LEU A 153 1.73 -16.22 1.71
N ALA A 154 0.57 -16.71 1.31
CA ALA A 154 -0.53 -15.87 0.85
C ALA A 154 -1.85 -16.44 1.35
N TYR A 155 -2.73 -15.56 1.80
CA TYR A 155 -4.05 -15.88 2.32
C TYR A 155 -5.10 -15.06 1.59
N GLN A 156 -6.36 -15.50 1.66
CA GLN A 156 -7.51 -14.72 1.18
C GLN A 156 -7.45 -14.26 -0.30
N GLY A 157 -6.68 -14.96 -1.14
CA GLY A 157 -6.53 -14.64 -2.56
C GLY A 157 -5.32 -13.77 -2.90
N TYR A 158 -4.61 -13.22 -1.91
CA TYR A 158 -3.42 -12.38 -2.15
C TYR A 158 -2.33 -13.11 -2.95
N PRO A 159 -1.45 -12.39 -3.67
CA PRO A 159 -1.33 -10.92 -3.76
C PRO A 159 -2.43 -10.20 -4.54
N GLU A 160 -3.32 -10.96 -5.20
CA GLU A 160 -4.39 -10.41 -6.04
C GLU A 160 -5.71 -10.32 -5.26
N PHE A 161 -6.39 -9.19 -5.34
CA PHE A 161 -7.61 -8.92 -4.58
C PHE A 161 -8.59 -8.12 -5.43
N ASP A 162 -9.86 -8.06 -5.06
CA ASP A 162 -10.82 -7.19 -5.73
C ASP A 162 -10.47 -5.73 -5.48
N CYS A 163 -10.38 -4.90 -6.54
CA CYS A 163 -10.09 -3.49 -6.36
C CYS A 163 -11.26 -2.80 -5.62
N PRO A 164 -11.01 -2.17 -4.45
CA PRO A 164 -12.04 -1.41 -3.76
C PRO A 164 -12.18 -0.03 -4.41
N ALA A 165 -12.81 0.02 -5.59
CA ALA A 165 -12.90 1.21 -6.42
C ALA A 165 -13.51 2.41 -5.67
N GLY A 166 -12.85 3.56 -5.76
CA GLY A 166 -13.25 4.79 -5.07
C GLY A 166 -12.91 4.83 -3.58
N GLN A 167 -12.17 3.84 -3.07
CA GLN A 167 -11.77 3.77 -1.67
C GLN A 167 -10.25 3.87 -1.49
N VAL A 168 -9.83 4.13 -0.26
CA VAL A 168 -8.43 3.99 0.15
C VAL A 168 -8.24 2.61 0.76
N VAL A 169 -7.25 1.87 0.28
CA VAL A 169 -6.81 0.60 0.88
C VAL A 169 -5.47 0.81 1.59
N GLY A 170 -5.24 0.11 2.70
CA GLY A 170 -4.00 0.18 3.47
C GLY A 170 -3.40 -1.19 3.73
N PHE A 171 -2.06 -1.25 3.75
CA PHE A 171 -1.29 -2.42 4.10
C PHE A 171 -0.23 -2.08 5.14
N GLU A 172 -0.11 -2.90 6.17
CA GLU A 172 0.97 -2.82 7.15
C GLU A 172 2.01 -3.92 6.93
N PHE A 173 3.28 -3.52 6.93
CA PHE A 173 4.44 -4.39 6.79
C PHE A 173 5.13 -4.54 8.14
N VAL A 174 5.25 -5.79 8.60
CA VAL A 174 5.74 -6.14 9.95
C VAL A 174 6.91 -7.09 9.83
N GLY A 175 8.07 -6.73 10.38
CA GLY A 175 9.27 -7.58 10.30
C GLY A 175 9.04 -8.96 10.95
N VAL A 176 9.54 -10.01 10.30
CA VAL A 176 9.41 -11.41 10.75
C VAL A 176 10.72 -11.95 11.26
N ASN A 177 10.70 -12.62 12.41
CA ASN A 177 11.88 -13.06 13.16
C ASN A 177 12.75 -11.88 13.63
N ASP A 178 13.89 -12.17 14.24
CA ASP A 178 14.81 -11.13 14.72
C ASP A 178 15.70 -10.60 13.58
N GLU A 179 16.19 -9.37 13.78
CA GLU A 179 17.13 -8.61 12.92
C GLU A 179 16.62 -8.13 11.56
N VAL A 180 15.32 -7.88 11.39
CA VAL A 180 14.80 -7.27 10.15
C VAL A 180 15.01 -5.76 10.13
N ALA A 181 15.59 -5.25 9.04
CA ALA A 181 15.55 -3.83 8.71
C ALA A 181 15.22 -3.64 7.22
N ILE A 182 14.14 -2.92 6.93
CA ILE A 182 13.71 -2.63 5.57
C ILE A 182 13.50 -1.12 5.43
N ARG A 183 14.05 -0.56 4.35
CA ARG A 183 13.80 0.81 3.88
C ARG A 183 13.58 0.80 2.39
N TRP A 184 12.64 1.60 1.93
CA TRP A 184 12.45 1.99 0.53
C TRP A 184 12.44 3.51 0.41
N ASP A 185 12.58 4.00 -0.82
CA ASP A 185 12.44 5.41 -1.18
C ASP A 185 10.94 5.70 -1.42
N ILE A 186 10.30 6.43 -0.51
CA ILE A 186 8.84 6.58 -0.48
C ILE A 186 8.38 7.33 -1.73
N GLY A 187 7.46 6.72 -2.48
CA GLY A 187 6.96 7.26 -3.75
C GLY A 187 7.82 6.89 -4.96
N VAL A 188 8.91 6.14 -4.77
CA VAL A 188 9.83 5.70 -5.84
C VAL A 188 9.96 4.18 -5.87
N THR A 189 10.20 3.56 -4.72
CA THR A 189 10.27 2.10 -4.53
C THR A 189 9.33 1.68 -3.39
N GLY A 190 9.31 0.39 -3.06
CA GLY A 190 8.49 -0.20 -2.02
C GLY A 190 7.12 -0.67 -2.51
N PRO A 191 6.10 -0.65 -1.64
CA PRO A 191 4.76 -1.14 -1.95
C PRO A 191 4.07 -0.35 -3.08
N ARG A 192 3.43 -1.07 -4.00
CA ARG A 192 2.61 -0.51 -5.09
C ARG A 192 1.38 -1.39 -5.32
N VAL A 193 0.31 -0.82 -5.86
CA VAL A 193 -0.87 -1.60 -6.28
C VAL A 193 -1.02 -1.52 -7.78
N GLN A 194 -1.07 -2.66 -8.46
CA GLN A 194 -1.34 -2.72 -9.89
C GLN A 194 -2.80 -3.10 -10.14
N VAL A 195 -3.53 -2.31 -10.92
CA VAL A 195 -4.85 -2.66 -11.46
C VAL A 195 -4.65 -3.59 -12.67
N LEU A 196 -5.34 -4.73 -12.68
CA LEU A 196 -5.23 -5.81 -13.67
C LEU A 196 -6.40 -5.83 -14.65
#